data_AF-A0A538R7X1-F1
#
_entry.id   AF-A0A538R7X1-F1
#
_cell.length_a   1.000
_cell.length_b   1.000
_cell.length_c   1.000
_cell.angle_alpha   90.00
_cell.angle_beta   90.00
_cell.angle_gamma   90.00
#
_symmetry.space_group_name_H-M   'P 1'
#
loop_
_entity.id
_entity.type
_entity.pdbx_description
1 polymer ?
#
loop_
_entity_poly.entity_id
_entity_poly.type
_entity_poly.pdbx_seq_one_letter_code
_entity_poly.pdbx_strand_id
1 'polypeptide(L)' 'MATSKIGLVHGTTIELDSAVPEMEGKRVRVVLEVVDEPRLSAEQQRALWQAWAECGPQGPIEEGTDTDLP' A
#
# COMPACT_ATOMS: atom_id res chain seq x y z
N MET A 1 4.50 -19.53 18.29
CA MET A 1 5.00 -18.49 17.37
C MET A 1 4.11 -18.48 16.15
N ALA A 2 3.46 -17.36 15.82
CA ALA A 2 2.74 -17.23 14.56
C ALA A 2 3.79 -17.16 13.44
N THR A 3 3.78 -18.14 12.54
CA THR A 3 4.71 -18.26 11.41
C THR A 3 4.20 -17.57 10.15
N SER A 4 3.01 -16.99 10.20
CA SER A 4 2.40 -16.21 9.13
C SER A 4 2.40 -14.72 9.49
N LYS A 5 2.67 -13.89 8.48
CA LYS A 5 2.50 -12.44 8.54
C LYS A 5 1.48 -12.01 7.50
N ILE A 6 0.76 -10.94 7.81
CA ILE A 6 -0.18 -10.28 6.92
C ILE A 6 0.48 -8.99 6.42
N GLY A 7 0.04 -8.54 5.26
CA GLY A 7 0.57 -7.36 4.61
C GLY A 7 -0.29 -6.94 3.43
N LEU A 8 0.05 -5.80 2.87
CA LEU A 8 -0.58 -5.22 1.69
C LEU A 8 0.23 -5.56 0.43
N VAL A 9 -0.46 -5.86 -0.65
CA VAL A 9 0.16 -6.16 -1.95
C VAL A 9 0.18 -4.90 -2.79
N HIS A 10 1.38 -4.48 -3.18
CA HIS A 10 1.64 -3.36 -4.08
C HIS A 10 2.28 -3.88 -5.36
N GLY A 11 1.46 -4.27 -6.34
CA GLY A 11 1.96 -4.85 -7.59
C GLY A 11 2.73 -6.15 -7.36
N THR A 12 4.05 -6.11 -7.52
CA THR A 12 4.96 -7.25 -7.30
C THR A 12 5.57 -7.30 -5.90
N THR A 13 5.31 -6.30 -5.06
CA THR A 13 5.88 -6.15 -3.71
C THR A 13 4.81 -6.42 -2.66
N ILE A 14 5.18 -7.04 -1.54
CA ILE A 14 4.31 -7.22 -0.37
C ILE A 14 4.91 -6.45 0.79
N GLU A 15 4.20 -5.45 1.28
CA GLU A 15 4.55 -4.72 2.50
C GLU A 15 3.96 -5.44 3.70
N LEU A 16 4.81 -5.92 4.62
CA LEU A 16 4.38 -6.71 5.78
C LEU A 16 4.15 -5.80 6.98
N ASP A 17 3.05 -6.02 7.71
CA ASP A 17 2.68 -5.23 8.90
C ASP A 17 3.71 -5.31 10.03
N SER A 18 4.59 -6.31 9.99
CA SER A 18 5.67 -6.47 10.95
C SER A 18 6.83 -7.24 10.36
N ALA A 19 8.03 -6.97 10.88
CA ALA A 19 9.24 -7.66 10.48
C ALA A 19 9.10 -9.18 10.62
N VAL A 20 9.64 -9.88 9.62
CA VAL A 20 9.87 -11.33 9.67
C VAL A 20 11.31 -11.59 10.12
N PRO A 21 11.55 -12.64 10.92
CA PRO A 21 12.91 -13.09 11.21
C PRO A 21 13.61 -13.55 9.93
N GLU A 22 14.93 -13.65 9.93
CA GLU A 22 15.70 -14.12 8.76
C GLU A 22 15.23 -15.49 8.26
N MET A 23 14.99 -15.55 6.95
CA MET A 23 14.42 -16.71 6.25
C MET A 23 15.30 -17.23 5.11
N GLU A 24 16.56 -16.83 5.04
CA GLU A 24 17.46 -17.29 3.98
C GLU A 24 17.55 -18.83 3.93
N GLY A 25 17.41 -19.39 2.72
CA GLY A 25 17.35 -20.83 2.48
C GLY A 25 16.05 -21.53 2.88
N LYS A 26 15.05 -20.81 3.43
CA LYS A 26 13.75 -21.39 3.80
C LYS A 26 12.74 -21.21 2.68
N ARG A 27 11.84 -22.19 2.54
CA ARG A 27 10.68 -22.09 1.65
C ARG A 27 9.61 -21.21 2.28
N VAL A 28 9.08 -20.27 1.51
CA VAL A 28 7.98 -19.38 1.90
C VAL A 28 6.76 -19.71 1.05
N ARG A 29 5.58 -19.69 1.67
CA ARG A 29 4.29 -19.77 0.99
C ARG A 29 3.61 -18.41 1.11
N VAL A 30 3.26 -17.83 -0.04
CA VAL A 30 2.47 -16.61 -0.12
C VAL A 30 1.03 -17.00 -0.46
N VAL A 31 0.07 -16.45 0.29
CA VAL A 31 -1.36 -16.60 0.01
C VAL A 31 -1.91 -15.20 -0.19
N LEU A 32 -2.48 -14.95 -1.36
CA LEU A 32 -3.14 -13.68 -1.68
C LEU A 32 -4.63 -13.85 -1.48
N GLU A 33 -5.20 -13.04 -0.60
CA GLU A 33 -6.64 -12.98 -0.36
C GLU A 33 -7.14 -11.62 -0.84
N VAL A 34 -8.20 -11.64 -1.65
CA VAL A 34 -8.88 -10.41 -2.04
C VAL A 34 -9.66 -9.94 -0.82
N VAL A 35 -9.19 -8.88 -0.20
CA VAL A 35 -9.94 -8.16 0.83
C VAL A 35 -10.87 -7.17 0.15
N ASP A 36 -12.13 -7.15 0.57
CA ASP A 36 -13.07 -6.12 0.13
C ASP A 36 -12.52 -4.75 0.54
N GLU A 37 -12.24 -3.90 -0.44
CA GLU A 37 -11.88 -2.52 -0.16
C GLU A 37 -13.06 -1.84 0.57
N PRO A 38 -12.80 -1.15 1.69
CA PRO A 38 -13.86 -0.44 2.38
C PRO A 38 -14.44 0.62 1.44
N ARG A 39 -15.71 0.43 1.07
CA ARG A 39 -16.43 1.42 0.26
C ARG A 39 -16.55 2.71 1.06
N LEU A 40 -15.96 3.78 0.53
CA LEU A 40 -16.11 5.10 1.08
C LEU A 40 -17.57 5.54 1.06
N SER A 41 -18.00 6.26 2.10
CA SER A 41 -19.29 6.93 2.06
C SER A 41 -19.27 8.03 0.98
N ALA A 42 -20.45 8.42 0.49
CA ALA A 42 -20.56 9.51 -0.48
C ALA A 42 -19.94 10.83 0.04
N GLU A 43 -20.00 11.06 1.35
CA GLU A 43 -19.40 12.23 2.00
C GLU A 43 -17.87 12.16 2.02
N GLN A 44 -17.29 11.01 2.37
CA GLN A 44 -15.84 10.79 2.35
C GLN A 44 -15.28 10.94 0.94
N GLN A 45 -15.97 10.36 -0.05
CA GLN A 45 -15.58 10.48 -1.44
C GLN A 45 -15.63 11.94 -1.91
N ARG A 46 -16.70 12.68 -1.57
CA ARG A 46 -16.80 14.11 -1.90
C ARG A 46 -15.66 14.93 -1.27
N ALA A 47 -15.31 14.67 -0.01
CA ALA A 47 -14.24 15.38 0.68
C ALA A 47 -12.87 15.12 0.00
N LEU A 48 -12.58 13.89 -0.39
CA LEU A 48 -11.34 13.55 -1.10
C LEU A 48 -11.28 14.19 -2.49
N TRP A 49 -12.40 14.20 -3.22
CA TRP A 49 -12.48 14.90 -4.51
C TRP A 49 -12.28 16.40 -4.38
N GLN A 50 -12.86 17.01 -3.33
CA GLN A 50 -12.68 18.43 -3.06
C GLN A 50 -11.22 18.73 -2.71
N ALA A 51 -10.59 17.94 -1.84
CA ALA A 51 -9.17 18.08 -1.52
C ALA A 51 -8.28 17.93 -2.77
N TRP A 52 -8.59 16.98 -3.65
CA TRP A 52 -7.89 16.82 -4.92
C TRP A 52 -8.07 18.04 -5.84
N ALA A 53 -9.29 18.57 -5.96
CA ALA A 53 -9.58 19.74 -6.78
C ALA A 53 -8.90 21.01 -6.24
N GLU A 54 -8.82 21.16 -4.92
CA GLU A 54 -8.17 22.31 -4.25
C GLU A 54 -6.63 22.25 -4.36
N CYS A 55 -6.03 21.05 -4.35
CA CYS A 55 -4.58 20.88 -4.49
C CYS A 55 -4.08 20.85 -5.95
N GLY A 56 -4.97 20.83 -6.94
CA GLY A 56 -4.62 20.81 -8.37
C GLY A 56 -4.11 19.44 -8.87
N PRO A 57 -3.61 19.33 -10.11
CA PRO A 57 -3.15 18.06 -10.72
C PRO A 57 -1.98 17.38 -9.99
N GLN A 58 -1.40 18.04 -8.98
CA GLN A 58 -0.38 17.53 -8.04
C GLN A 58 -0.96 17.19 -6.65
N GLY A 59 -2.28 16.99 -6.52
CA GLY A 59 -2.90 16.53 -5.27
C GLY A 59 -2.11 15.41 -4.60
N PRO A 60 -2.19 15.26 -3.26
CA PRO A 60 -1.10 15.05 -2.29
C PRO A 60 -0.17 13.86 -2.59
N ILE A 61 0.49 13.91 -3.73
CA ILE A 61 1.64 13.11 -4.08
C ILE A 61 2.78 13.98 -3.59
N GLU A 62 3.36 13.63 -2.46
CA GLU A 62 4.69 14.18 -2.13
C GLU A 62 5.55 13.89 -3.35
N GLU A 63 6.04 14.94 -4.02
CA GLU A 63 7.03 14.82 -5.08
C GLU A 63 8.24 14.16 -4.43
N GLY A 64 8.26 12.82 -4.45
CA GLY A 64 9.39 12.03 -4.06
C GLY A 64 10.54 12.53 -4.91
N THR A 65 11.52 13.15 -4.26
CA THR A 65 12.75 13.67 -4.85
C THR A 65 13.15 12.81 -6.04
N ASP A 66 13.10 13.45 -7.22
CA ASP A 66 13.52 12.93 -8.51
C ASP A 66 14.81 12.13 -8.30
N THR A 67 14.68 10.80 -8.25
CA THR A 67 15.86 9.94 -8.21
C THR A 67 16.32 9.91 -9.65
N ASP A 68 17.36 10.71 -9.95
CA ASP A 68 18.11 10.69 -11.21
C ASP A 68 18.24 9.24 -11.70
N LEU A 69 17.43 8.89 -12.69
CA LEU A 69 17.61 7.65 -13.45
C LEU A 69 18.78 7.88 -14.42
N PRO A 70 19.72 6.93 -14.55
CA PRO A 70 21.02 7.12 -15.21
C PRO A 70 20.95 7.38 -16.72
#